data_AF-D3FVE1-F1
#
_entry.id   AF-D3FVE1-F1
#
_cell.length_a   1.000
_cell.length_b   1.000
_cell.length_c   1.000
_cell.angle_alpha   90.00
_cell.angle_beta   90.00
_cell.angle_gamma   90.00
#
_symmetry.space_group_name_H-M   'P 1'
#
loop_
_entity.id
_entity.type
_entity.pdbx_description
1 polymer ?
#
loop_
_entity_poly.entity_id
_entity_poly.type
_entity_poly.pdbx_seq_one_letter_code
_entity_poly.pdbx_strand_id
1 'polypeptide(L)'
;MFFNGWEIIGRTLLVGVLAYVGLIIILRASGKRTLSKMNAFDLIVTIALGSTLATILLNNNVALAEGITAFVVLVAMQYIIAWLSVRSTVVSEMIKSQPELLYYNGKFYYSTMKKSRILEVEILQAARSSGIDSLEKVRAVLLETDGNISVLKKSDTGTEQSTLRNIQK
;
A
#
# COMPACT_ATOMS: atom_id res chain seq x y z
N MET A 1 30.80 6.08 23.00
CA MET A 1 32.02 6.62 22.35
C MET A 1 31.59 7.78 21.46
N PHE A 2 32.18 8.98 21.63
CA PHE A 2 31.78 10.18 20.88
C PHE A 2 32.41 10.28 19.48
N PHE A 3 33.53 9.57 19.25
CA PHE A 3 34.26 9.62 17.98
C PHE A 3 35.06 8.33 17.79
N ASN A 4 34.93 7.68 16.63
CA ASN A 4 35.62 6.42 16.30
C ASN A 4 36.64 6.58 15.16
N GLY A 5 36.94 7.81 14.73
CA GLY A 5 37.95 8.10 13.69
C GLY A 5 37.35 8.58 12.35
N TRP A 6 38.14 9.36 11.62
CA TRP A 6 37.77 9.92 10.31
C TRP A 6 37.62 8.86 9.22
N GLU A 7 38.30 7.71 9.34
CA GLU A 7 38.19 6.60 8.39
C GLU A 7 36.77 6.04 8.30
N ILE A 8 36.09 5.89 9.45
CA ILE A 8 34.71 5.39 9.50
C ILE A 8 33.77 6.40 8.84
N ILE A 9 33.96 7.71 9.11
CA ILE A 9 33.16 8.78 8.50
C ILE A 9 33.38 8.80 6.98
N GLY A 10 34.63 8.69 6.51
CA GLY A 10 34.96 8.63 5.09
C GLY A 10 34.36 7.41 4.39
N ARG A 11 34.44 6.23 5.01
CA ARG A 11 33.79 5.01 4.51
C ARG A 11 32.28 5.20 4.43
N THR A 12 31.63 5.69 5.49
CA THR A 12 30.18 5.90 5.52
C THR A 12 29.74 6.89 4.43
N LEU A 13 30.48 7.96 4.20
CA LEU A 13 30.20 8.89 3.09
C LEU A 13 30.29 8.19 1.73
N LEU A 14 31.40 7.50 1.45
CA LEU A 14 31.62 6.87 0.14
C LEU A 14 30.65 5.71 -0.11
N VAL A 15 30.55 4.76 0.82
CA VAL A 15 29.64 3.62 0.74
C VAL A 15 28.19 4.08 0.74
N GLY A 16 27.86 5.09 1.55
CA GLY A 16 26.52 5.66 1.61
C GLY A 16 26.06 6.27 0.30
N VAL A 17 26.90 7.09 -0.33
CA VAL A 17 26.60 7.66 -1.65
C VAL A 17 26.43 6.57 -2.70
N LEU A 18 27.32 5.58 -2.74
CA LEU A 18 27.23 4.48 -3.70
C LEU A 18 25.99 3.61 -3.48
N ALA A 19 25.67 3.27 -2.22
CA ALA A 19 24.48 2.49 -1.87
C ALA A 19 23.19 3.25 -2.22
N TYR A 20 23.15 4.56 -1.96
CA TYR A 20 22.00 5.41 -2.30
C TYR A 20 21.80 5.50 -3.82
N VAL A 21 22.87 5.73 -4.58
CA VAL A 21 22.81 5.75 -6.05
C VAL A 21 22.38 4.38 -6.59
N GLY A 22 22.95 3.29 -6.05
CA GLY A 22 22.57 1.92 -6.42
C GLY A 22 21.08 1.65 -6.16
N LEU A 23 20.57 2.03 -4.99
CA LEU A 23 19.16 1.92 -4.64
C LEU A 23 18.27 2.70 -5.62
N ILE A 24 18.63 3.94 -5.97
CA ILE A 24 17.88 4.74 -6.96
C ILE A 24 17.85 4.05 -8.32
N ILE A 25 18.97 3.53 -8.79
CA ILE A 25 19.05 2.83 -10.09
C ILE A 25 18.13 1.60 -10.09
N ILE A 26 18.19 0.80 -9.03
CA ILE A 26 17.35 -0.41 -8.87
C ILE A 26 15.87 -0.05 -8.84
N LEU A 27 15.48 0.95 -8.03
CA LEU A 27 14.10 1.41 -7.94
C LEU A 27 13.59 1.96 -9.27
N ARG A 28 14.43 2.71 -9.99
CA ARG A 28 14.08 3.27 -11.30
C ARG A 28 13.93 2.17 -12.36
N ALA A 29 14.73 1.10 -12.29
CA ALA A 29 14.63 -0.06 -13.17
C ALA A 29 13.35 -0.89 -12.91
N SER A 30 12.86 -0.91 -11.66
CA SER A 30 11.61 -1.60 -11.27
C SER A 30 10.34 -0.99 -11.91
N GLY A 31 10.44 0.21 -12.49
CA GLY A 31 9.42 0.81 -13.35
C GLY A 31 8.42 1.74 -12.66
N LYS A 32 7.49 2.28 -13.46
CA LYS A 32 6.47 3.27 -13.05
C LYS A 32 5.22 2.57 -12.49
N ARG A 33 5.27 2.10 -11.25
CA ARG A 33 4.07 1.81 -10.47
C ARG A 33 4.23 2.45 -9.09
N THR A 34 4.15 3.79 -9.06
CA THR A 34 2.94 4.62 -8.83
C THR A 34 2.57 4.68 -7.36
N LEU A 35 3.08 5.73 -6.73
CA LEU A 35 2.85 6.22 -5.37
C LEU A 35 1.38 6.41 -4.94
N SER A 36 0.36 6.09 -5.76
CA SER A 36 -0.97 6.61 -5.47
C SER A 36 -1.77 5.84 -4.43
N LYS A 37 -1.53 4.55 -4.18
CA LYS A 37 -2.11 3.80 -3.04
C LYS A 37 -1.21 2.59 -2.71
N MET A 38 -0.27 2.76 -1.79
CA MET A 38 0.62 1.69 -1.35
C MET A 38 -0.20 0.56 -0.71
N ASN A 39 -0.04 -0.67 -1.19
CA ASN A 39 -0.54 -1.83 -0.45
C ASN A 39 0.33 -1.99 0.82
N ALA A 40 -0.20 -2.64 1.87
CA ALA A 40 0.57 -2.98 3.08
C ALA A 40 1.90 -3.67 2.73
N PHE A 41 1.93 -4.45 1.65
CA PHE A 41 3.14 -5.07 1.14
C PHE A 41 4.21 -4.07 0.64
N ASP A 42 3.80 -3.02 -0.08
CA ASP A 42 4.73 -1.98 -0.57
C ASP A 42 5.34 -1.20 0.60
N LEU A 43 4.57 -1.02 1.68
CA LEU A 43 5.04 -0.40 2.91
C LEU A 43 6.11 -1.26 3.59
N ILE A 44 5.87 -2.58 3.72
CA ILE A 44 6.84 -3.53 4.29
C ILE A 44 8.16 -3.48 3.50
N VAL A 45 8.10 -3.52 2.17
CA VAL A 45 9.31 -3.46 1.34
C VAL A 45 10.03 -2.12 1.47
N THR A 46 9.29 -1.01 1.52
CA THR A 46 9.87 0.33 1.71
C THR A 46 10.62 0.43 3.04
N ILE A 47 10.04 -0.11 4.12
CA ILE A 47 10.68 -0.17 5.44
C ILE A 47 11.92 -1.07 5.39
N ALA A 48 11.84 -2.23 4.74
CA ALA A 48 12.95 -3.16 4.59
C ALA A 48 14.13 -2.55 3.81
N LEU A 49 13.85 -1.82 2.72
CA LEU A 49 14.87 -1.10 1.95
C LEU A 49 15.55 -0.01 2.79
N GLY A 50 14.78 0.77 3.55
CA GLY A 50 15.32 1.78 4.46
C GLY A 50 16.20 1.17 5.57
N SER A 51 15.74 0.08 6.18
CA SER A 51 16.49 -0.67 7.20
C SER A 51 17.78 -1.28 6.65
N THR A 52 17.74 -1.80 5.42
CA THR A 52 18.90 -2.35 4.72
C THR A 52 19.91 -1.24 4.40
N LEU A 53 19.45 -0.09 3.90
CA LEU A 53 20.29 1.08 3.66
C LEU A 53 21.00 1.55 4.94
N ALA A 54 20.26 1.66 6.05
CA ALA A 54 20.83 2.01 7.35
C ALA A 54 21.89 0.99 7.80
N THR A 55 21.65 -0.29 7.57
CA THR A 55 22.60 -1.36 7.92
C THR A 55 23.88 -1.26 7.07
N ILE A 56 23.78 -0.98 5.77
CA ILE A 56 24.97 -0.78 4.90
C ILE A 56 25.79 0.43 5.36
N LEU A 57 25.12 1.51 5.78
CA LEU A 57 25.75 2.76 6.23
C LEU A 57 26.47 2.62 7.58
N LEU A 58 25.83 1.90 8.52
CA LEU A 58 26.25 1.86 9.93
C LEU A 58 27.06 0.61 10.28
N ASN A 59 26.89 -0.49 9.54
CA ASN A 59 27.62 -1.72 9.79
C ASN A 59 28.88 -1.80 8.91
N ASN A 60 30.04 -1.75 9.55
CA ASN A 60 31.32 -1.81 8.85
C ASN A 60 31.66 -3.19 8.28
N ASN A 61 30.99 -4.25 8.78
CA ASN A 61 31.21 -5.63 8.37
C ASN A 61 30.39 -6.02 7.13
N VAL A 62 29.43 -5.19 6.72
CA VAL A 62 28.61 -5.46 5.54
C VAL A 62 29.32 -4.87 4.32
N ALA A 63 29.58 -5.74 3.34
CA ALA A 63 30.14 -5.29 2.06
C ALA A 63 29.06 -4.58 1.23
N LEU A 64 29.45 -3.56 0.45
CA LEU A 64 28.53 -2.86 -0.45
C LEU A 64 27.86 -3.84 -1.43
N ALA A 65 28.58 -4.87 -1.88
CA ALA A 65 28.04 -5.91 -2.76
C ALA A 65 26.91 -6.71 -2.10
N GLU A 66 27.02 -7.05 -0.81
CA GLU A 66 25.96 -7.71 -0.04
C GLU A 66 24.75 -6.79 0.09
N GLY A 67 24.98 -5.51 0.36
CA GLY A 67 23.95 -4.49 0.42
C GLY A 67 23.17 -4.30 -0.89
N ILE A 68 23.89 -4.20 -2.01
CA ILE A 68 23.29 -4.12 -3.34
C ILE A 68 22.52 -5.41 -3.64
N THR A 69 23.05 -6.57 -3.30
CA THR A 69 22.37 -7.86 -3.48
C THR A 69 21.05 -7.88 -2.69
N ALA A 70 21.06 -7.41 -1.44
CA ALA A 70 19.85 -7.32 -0.63
C ALA A 70 18.79 -6.39 -1.27
N PHE A 71 19.20 -5.23 -1.80
CA PHE A 71 18.29 -4.36 -2.55
C PHE A 71 17.70 -5.05 -3.79
N VAL A 72 18.53 -5.73 -4.58
CA VAL A 72 18.08 -6.46 -5.77
C VAL A 72 17.07 -7.53 -5.38
N VAL A 73 17.32 -8.32 -4.33
CA VAL A 73 16.40 -9.36 -3.87
C VAL A 73 15.08 -8.76 -3.40
N LEU A 74 15.11 -7.69 -2.59
CA LEU A 74 13.89 -7.05 -2.09
C LEU A 74 13.04 -6.48 -3.23
N VAL A 75 13.68 -5.78 -4.18
CA VAL A 75 12.97 -5.20 -5.33
C VAL A 75 12.50 -6.28 -6.31
N ALA A 76 13.28 -7.33 -6.53
CA ALA A 76 12.86 -8.46 -7.37
C ALA A 76 11.65 -9.19 -6.76
N MET A 77 11.66 -9.44 -5.45
CA MET A 77 10.51 -10.03 -4.75
C MET A 77 9.27 -9.14 -4.83
N GLN A 78 9.44 -7.83 -4.66
CA GLN A 78 8.35 -6.88 -4.85
C GLN A 78 7.77 -6.95 -6.26
N TYR A 79 8.64 -6.97 -7.26
CA TYR A 79 8.24 -7.07 -8.66
C TYR A 79 7.51 -8.38 -8.95
N ILE A 80 8.02 -9.52 -8.47
CA ILE A 80 7.40 -10.84 -8.63
C ILE A 80 6.00 -10.85 -8.03
N ILE A 81 5.84 -10.33 -6.80
CA ILE A 81 4.54 -10.28 -6.12
C ILE A 81 3.56 -9.37 -6.86
N ALA A 82 4.01 -8.20 -7.32
CA ALA A 82 3.18 -7.29 -8.10
C ALA A 82 2.75 -7.92 -9.44
N TRP A 83 3.65 -8.64 -10.10
CA TRP A 83 3.37 -9.37 -11.34
C TRP A 83 2.39 -10.51 -11.13
N LEU A 84 2.60 -11.34 -10.09
CA LEU A 84 1.70 -12.44 -9.72
C LEU A 84 0.31 -11.92 -9.32
N SER A 85 0.23 -10.81 -8.59
CA SER A 85 -1.05 -10.22 -8.16
C SER A 85 -1.92 -9.76 -9.34
N VAL A 86 -1.33 -9.37 -10.48
CA VAL A 86 -2.12 -9.01 -11.67
C VAL A 86 -2.58 -10.25 -12.44
N ARG A 87 -1.86 -11.38 -12.31
CA ARG A 87 -2.12 -12.60 -13.10
C ARG A 87 -2.94 -13.65 -12.35
N SER A 88 -2.96 -13.60 -11.02
CA SER A 88 -3.66 -14.58 -10.18
C SER A 88 -4.58 -13.89 -9.19
N THR A 89 -5.88 -14.20 -9.28
CA THR A 89 -6.90 -13.72 -8.34
C THR A 89 -6.60 -14.19 -6.92
N VAL A 90 -6.10 -15.42 -6.73
CA VAL A 90 -5.72 -15.95 -5.42
C VAL A 90 -4.59 -15.14 -4.79
N VAL A 91 -3.56 -14.80 -5.57
CA VAL A 91 -2.46 -13.97 -5.06
C VAL A 91 -2.94 -12.54 -4.79
N SER A 92 -3.82 -12.02 -5.65
CA SER A 92 -4.44 -10.72 -5.41
C SER A 92 -5.25 -10.73 -4.11
N GLU A 93 -6.07 -11.74 -3.84
CA GLU A 93 -6.91 -11.85 -2.63
C GLU A 93 -6.09 -12.11 -1.37
N MET A 94 -4.97 -12.83 -1.48
CA MET A 94 -4.08 -13.09 -0.36
C MET A 94 -3.29 -11.85 0.06
N ILE A 95 -2.93 -10.99 -0.92
CA ILE A 95 -2.01 -9.87 -0.71
C ILE A 95 -2.74 -8.52 -0.66
N LYS A 96 -3.90 -8.39 -1.31
CA LYS A 96 -4.75 -7.20 -1.31
C LYS A 96 -6.10 -7.57 -0.71
N SER A 97 -6.55 -6.77 0.25
CA SER A 97 -7.94 -6.80 0.69
C SER A 97 -8.86 -6.50 -0.50
N GLN A 98 -9.94 -7.25 -0.65
CA GLN A 98 -11.00 -6.95 -1.61
C GLN A 98 -11.86 -5.81 -1.06
N PRO A 99 -12.42 -4.93 -1.91
CA PRO A 99 -13.37 -3.93 -1.45
C PRO A 99 -14.62 -4.62 -0.92
N GLU A 100 -15.10 -4.19 0.25
CA GLU A 100 -16.21 -4.82 0.96
C GLU A 100 -17.40 -3.86 1.06
N LEU A 101 -18.61 -4.35 0.76
CA LEU A 101 -19.83 -3.55 0.81
C LEU A 101 -20.31 -3.39 2.26
N LEU A 102 -20.38 -2.15 2.74
CA LEU A 102 -20.81 -1.84 4.12
C LEU A 102 -22.28 -1.42 4.16
N TYR A 103 -22.72 -0.66 3.16
CA TYR A 103 -24.10 -0.18 3.03
C TYR A 103 -24.50 -0.18 1.56
N TYR A 104 -25.72 -0.61 1.25
CA TYR A 104 -26.26 -0.52 -0.10
C TYR A 104 -27.78 -0.34 -0.09
N ASN A 105 -28.28 0.65 -0.83
CA ASN A 105 -29.70 0.94 -1.03
C ASN A 105 -30.57 0.82 0.23
N GLY A 106 -30.21 1.53 1.31
CA GLY A 106 -31.01 1.52 2.54
C GLY A 106 -30.63 0.45 3.57
N LYS A 107 -29.78 -0.52 3.21
CA LYS A 107 -29.46 -1.66 4.06
C LYS A 107 -27.99 -1.67 4.47
N PHE A 108 -27.75 -1.81 5.78
CA PHE A 108 -26.43 -2.11 6.34
C PHE A 108 -26.09 -3.59 6.21
N TYR A 109 -24.85 -3.88 5.88
CA TYR A 109 -24.30 -5.23 5.78
C TYR A 109 -23.55 -5.58 7.06
N TYR A 110 -24.30 -5.81 8.14
CA TYR A 110 -23.73 -6.02 9.48
C TYR A 110 -22.75 -7.19 9.58
N SER A 111 -22.91 -8.25 8.77
CA SER A 111 -21.96 -9.37 8.72
C SER A 111 -20.59 -8.91 8.22
N THR A 112 -20.57 -8.14 7.13
CA THR A 112 -19.37 -7.53 6.55
C THR A 112 -18.76 -6.56 7.55
N MET A 113 -19.56 -5.61 8.07
CA MET A 113 -19.11 -4.64 9.07
C MET A 113 -18.44 -5.30 10.29
N LYS A 114 -19.02 -6.39 10.83
CA LYS A 114 -18.40 -7.14 11.94
C LYS A 114 -17.07 -7.78 11.56
N LYS A 115 -16.97 -8.35 10.35
CA LYS A 115 -15.74 -8.97 9.84
C LYS A 115 -14.63 -7.93 9.65
N SER A 116 -14.95 -6.77 9.10
CA SER A 116 -14.01 -5.67 8.86
C SER A 116 -13.84 -4.74 10.06
N ARG A 117 -14.51 -5.02 11.20
CA ARG A 117 -14.48 -4.24 12.45
C ARG A 117 -14.91 -2.77 12.27
N ILE A 118 -15.85 -2.52 11.36
CA ILE A 118 -16.40 -1.19 11.09
C ILE A 118 -17.71 -1.00 11.85
N LEU A 119 -17.84 0.14 12.52
CA LEU A 119 -19.04 0.57 13.22
C LEU A 119 -19.95 1.41 12.32
N GLU A 120 -21.24 1.44 12.61
CA GLU A 120 -22.22 2.25 11.88
C GLU A 120 -21.89 3.75 11.90
N VAL A 121 -21.31 4.22 13.01
CA VAL A 121 -20.86 5.62 13.17
C VAL A 121 -19.79 6.01 12.14
N GLU A 122 -18.95 5.07 11.70
CA GLU A 122 -17.90 5.32 10.70
C GLU A 122 -18.51 5.49 9.31
N ILE A 123 -19.57 4.73 9.00
CA ILE A 123 -20.36 4.90 7.77
C ILE A 123 -21.03 6.28 7.75
N LEU A 124 -21.65 6.68 8.87
CA LEU A 124 -22.25 8.01 9.02
C LEU A 124 -21.21 9.13 8.93
N GLN A 125 -20.02 8.93 9.48
CA GLN A 125 -18.90 9.88 9.37
C GLN A 125 -18.40 10.00 7.92
N ALA A 126 -18.28 8.90 7.19
CA ALA A 126 -17.89 8.90 5.79
C ALA A 126 -18.92 9.64 4.92
N ALA A 127 -20.22 9.43 5.17
CA ALA A 127 -21.29 10.15 4.49
C ALA A 127 -21.19 11.67 4.73
N ARG A 128 -21.02 12.09 5.99
CA ARG A 128 -20.84 13.51 6.36
C ARG A 128 -19.59 14.12 5.72
N SER A 129 -18.48 13.38 5.72
CA SER A 129 -17.21 13.82 5.09
C SER A 129 -17.34 13.99 3.58
N SER A 130 -18.28 13.28 2.96
CA SER A 130 -18.62 13.38 1.54
C SER A 130 -19.69 14.46 1.24
N GLY A 131 -20.03 15.28 2.24
CA GLY A 131 -21.03 16.34 2.15
C GLY A 131 -22.47 15.82 2.05
N ILE A 132 -22.75 14.62 2.58
CA ILE A 132 -24.08 14.01 2.60
C ILE A 132 -24.64 14.05 4.02
N ASP A 133 -25.79 14.66 4.17
CA ASP A 133 -26.53 14.86 5.42
C ASP A 133 -27.51 13.72 5.75
N SER A 134 -27.90 12.92 4.75
CA SER A 134 -28.85 11.80 4.90
C SER A 134 -28.39 10.56 4.13
N LEU A 135 -28.44 9.40 4.79
CA LEU A 135 -28.18 8.10 4.17
C LEU A 135 -29.17 7.76 3.05
N GLU A 136 -30.35 8.38 3.02
CA GLU A 136 -31.31 8.16 1.92
C GLU A 136 -30.75 8.60 0.57
N LYS A 137 -29.83 9.57 0.56
CA LYS A 137 -29.13 10.06 -0.64
C LYS A 137 -27.93 9.17 -1.01
N VAL A 138 -27.59 8.19 -0.17
CA VAL A 138 -26.47 7.26 -0.39
C VAL A 138 -26.96 6.00 -1.11
N ARG A 139 -26.30 5.66 -2.21
CA ARG A 139 -26.51 4.40 -2.94
C ARG A 139 -25.69 3.28 -2.31
N ALA A 140 -24.42 3.52 -2.03
CA ALA A 140 -23.52 2.53 -1.48
C ALA A 140 -22.44 3.17 -0.60
N VAL A 141 -21.97 2.42 0.38
CA VAL A 141 -20.74 2.70 1.12
C VAL A 141 -19.88 1.46 1.08
N LEU A 142 -18.60 1.64 0.72
CA LEU A 142 -17.64 0.57 0.55
C LEU A 142 -16.43 0.80 1.45
N LEU A 143 -15.90 -0.29 1.98
CA LEU A 143 -14.55 -0.33 2.49
C LEU A 143 -13.62 -0.67 1.33
N GLU A 144 -12.76 0.27 0.95
CA GLU A 144 -11.78 0.08 -0.11
C GLU A 144 -10.59 -0.77 0.36
N THR A 145 -9.78 -1.23 -0.59
CA THR A 145 -8.63 -2.12 -0.34
C THR A 145 -7.53 -1.47 0.51
N ASP A 146 -7.51 -0.14 0.58
CA ASP A 146 -6.59 0.67 1.38
C ASP A 146 -7.16 1.02 2.77
N GLY A 147 -8.34 0.51 3.11
CA GLY A 147 -9.03 0.79 4.38
C GLY A 147 -9.82 2.10 4.37
N ASN A 148 -9.81 2.88 3.29
CA ASN A 148 -10.66 4.06 3.19
C ASN A 148 -12.12 3.67 2.97
N ILE A 149 -13.03 4.48 3.51
CA ILE A 149 -14.46 4.32 3.28
C ILE A 149 -14.87 5.25 2.13
N SER A 150 -15.37 4.68 1.04
CA SER A 150 -15.89 5.44 -0.11
C SER A 150 -17.42 5.47 -0.09
N VAL A 151 -18.00 6.60 -0.51
CA VAL A 151 -19.45 6.83 -0.51
C VAL A 151 -19.94 7.16 -1.91
N LEU A 152 -20.90 6.39 -2.40
CA LEU A 152 -21.56 6.62 -3.68
C LEU A 152 -22.94 7.22 -3.44
N LYS A 153 -23.21 8.38 -4.05
CA LYS A 153 -24.54 9.02 -4.05
C LYS A 153 -25.49 8.26 -4.98
N LYS A 154 -26.79 8.30 -4.69
CA LYS A 154 -27.81 7.90 -5.66
C LYS A 154 -27.76 8.88 -6.84
N SER A 155 -27.54 8.37 -8.04
CA SER A 155 -27.71 9.09 -9.31
C SER A 155 -28.99 8.64 -10.00
N ASP A 156 -29.75 9.56 -10.58
CA ASP A 156 -30.97 9.23 -11.34
C ASP A 156 -30.67 8.71 -12.76
N THR A 157 -29.43 8.86 -13.22
CA THR A 157 -29.00 8.38 -14.53
C THR A 157 -28.52 6.94 -14.45
N GLY A 158 -29.32 6.02 -14.98
CA GLY A 158 -28.97 4.61 -15.18
C GLY A 158 -27.66 4.49 -15.94
N THR A 159 -26.58 4.18 -15.22
CA THR A 159 -25.24 4.15 -15.79
C THR A 159 -24.88 2.69 -16.06
N GLU A 160 -24.81 2.32 -17.34
CA GLU A 160 -24.53 0.94 -17.78
C GLU A 160 -23.16 0.42 -17.28
N GLN A 161 -22.27 1.30 -16.83
CA GLN A 161 -20.95 0.95 -16.26
C GLN A 161 -20.83 1.34 -14.77
N SER A 162 -21.52 0.59 -13.91
CA SER A 162 -21.39 0.75 -12.45
C SER A 162 -19.96 0.45 -11.97
N THR A 163 -19.41 1.30 -11.10
CA THR A 163 -18.14 1.05 -10.39
C THR A 163 -18.26 -0.09 -9.38
N LEU A 164 -19.47 -0.63 -9.15
CA LEU A 164 -19.72 -1.75 -8.24
C LEU A 164 -19.56 -3.14 -8.89
N ARG A 165 -19.09 -3.23 -10.13
CA ARG A 165 -19.01 -4.49 -10.90
C ARG A 165 -18.08 -5.55 -10.30
N ASN A 166 -17.11 -5.15 -9.49
CA ASN A 166 -16.12 -6.03 -8.85
C ASN A 166 -16.49 -6.44 -7.42
N ILE A 167 -17.70 -6.13 -6.95
CA ILE A 167 -18.12 -6.39 -5.56
C ILE A 167 -19.06 -7.58 -5.53
N GLN A 168 -18.70 -8.62 -4.78
CA GLN A 168 -19.60 -9.72 -4.48
C GLN A 168 -20.71 -9.21 -3.54
N LYS A 169 -21.97 -9.46 -3.92
CA LYS A 169 -23.17 -9.04 -3.16
C LYS A 169 -23.39 -9.86 -1.90
#